data_AF-A0A428PC80-F1
#
_entry.id   AF-A0A428PC80-F1
#
_cell.length_a   1.000
_cell.length_b   1.000
_cell.length_c   1.000
_cell.angle_alpha   90.00
_cell.angle_beta   90.00
_cell.angle_gamma   90.00
#
_symmetry.space_group_name_H-M   'P 1'
#
loop_
_entity.id
_entity.type
_entity.pdbx_description
1 polymer ?
#
loop_
_entity_poly.entity_id
_entity_poly.type
_entity_poly.pdbx_seq_one_letter_code
_entity_poly.pdbx_strand_id
1 'polypeptide(L)'
;MAVKGVFSYWWFPIISGLVWCGMLLGLLLEWLVNQHGRRYPTMNEEANIAYISNVGADRLQPLFIVGCVLTSVFLDLAFFSERWLRHNGRLVPNVSLGEKILSILSMVFAIVGTVGLICLSIFKTGKYKVLHNLFLGLFIGGYLISAVFICSEYQRLGKSMYTLYLSHLNTPL
;
A
#
# COMPACT_ATOMS: atom_id res chain seq x y z
N MET A 1 29.99 -5.93 4.47
CA MET A 1 30.16 -6.47 3.10
C MET A 1 28.98 -5.99 2.26
N ALA A 2 29.18 -4.96 1.45
CA ALA A 2 28.13 -4.32 0.66
C ALA A 2 27.86 -5.14 -0.60
N VAL A 3 26.64 -5.64 -0.79
CA VAL A 3 26.17 -6.02 -2.12
C VAL A 3 26.03 -4.72 -2.91
N LYS A 4 27.09 -4.38 -3.66
CA LYS A 4 27.00 -3.47 -4.82
C LYS A 4 26.24 -4.24 -5.89
N GLY A 5 24.93 -4.03 -5.98
CA GLY A 5 24.10 -4.66 -6.99
C GLY A 5 22.83 -3.86 -7.17
N VAL A 6 22.68 -3.28 -8.36
CA VAL A 6 21.52 -2.78 -9.12
C VAL A 6 20.11 -2.69 -8.47
N PHE A 7 19.78 -3.52 -7.48
CA PHE A 7 18.53 -3.49 -6.73
C PHE A 7 18.61 -2.57 -5.51
N SER A 8 18.24 -1.32 -5.73
CA SER A 8 17.88 -0.37 -4.68
C SER A 8 16.56 -0.74 -4.00
N TYR A 9 16.52 -0.75 -2.66
CA TYR A 9 15.33 -1.04 -1.84
C TYR A 9 14.10 -0.12 -2.13
N TRP A 10 14.35 0.96 -2.84
CA TRP A 10 13.42 2.01 -3.23
C TRP A 10 12.61 1.58 -4.46
N TRP A 11 13.01 0.48 -5.13
CA TRP A 11 12.25 -0.13 -6.21
C TRP A 11 10.97 -0.81 -5.71
N PHE A 12 10.93 -1.35 -4.49
CA PHE A 12 9.75 -2.05 -3.97
C PHE A 12 8.47 -1.20 -4.01
N PRO A 13 8.43 0.03 -3.46
CA PRO A 13 7.22 0.85 -3.52
C PRO A 13 6.89 1.31 -4.96
N ILE A 14 7.90 1.50 -5.82
CA ILE A 14 7.70 1.89 -7.22
C ILE A 14 7.03 0.75 -7.99
N ILE A 15 7.54 -0.47 -7.86
CA ILE A 15 6.97 -1.67 -8.52
C ILE A 15 5.55 -1.89 -8.02
N SER A 16 5.31 -1.79 -6.71
CA SER A 16 3.97 -1.86 -6.13
C SER A 16 3.02 -0.86 -6.79
N GLY A 17 3.42 0.41 -6.86
CA GLY A 17 2.60 1.46 -7.48
C GLY A 17 2.35 1.23 -8.97
N LEU A 18 3.35 0.78 -9.73
CA LEU A 18 3.21 0.49 -11.15
C LEU A 18 2.28 -0.69 -11.41
N VAL A 19 2.38 -1.76 -10.63
CA VAL A 19 1.49 -2.92 -10.74
C VAL A 19 0.05 -2.52 -10.43
N TRP A 20 -0.15 -1.74 -9.36
CA TRP A 20 -1.47 -1.22 -9.00
C TRP A 20 -2.07 -0.35 -10.10
N CYS A 21 -1.34 0.67 -10.55
CA CYS A 21 -1.79 1.57 -11.60
C CYS A 21 -2.04 0.83 -12.92
N GLY A 22 -1.14 -0.08 -13.30
CA GLY A 22 -1.27 -0.91 -14.50
C GLY A 22 -2.49 -1.82 -14.44
N MET A 23 -2.77 -2.44 -13.30
CA MET A 23 -3.97 -3.25 -13.08
C MET A 23 -5.24 -2.41 -13.21
N LEU A 24 -5.33 -1.25 -12.52
CA LEU A 24 -6.51 -0.38 -12.59
C LEU A 24 -6.74 0.16 -14.00
N LEU A 25 -5.66 0.58 -14.68
CA LEU A 25 -5.73 1.07 -16.05
C LEU A 25 -6.14 -0.06 -17.02
N GLY A 26 -5.61 -1.27 -16.84
CA GLY A 26 -5.98 -2.43 -17.65
C GLY A 26 -7.45 -2.79 -17.51
N LEU A 27 -7.99 -2.78 -16.29
CA LEU A 27 -9.42 -2.97 -16.05
C LEU A 27 -10.26 -1.86 -16.69
N LEU A 28 -9.84 -0.60 -16.55
CA LEU A 28 -10.55 0.53 -17.14
C LEU A 28 -10.55 0.49 -18.68
N LEU A 29 -9.41 0.18 -19.29
CA LEU A 29 -9.26 0.07 -20.73
C LEU A 29 -10.05 -1.12 -21.30
N GLU A 30 -10.07 -2.26 -20.61
CA GLU A 30 -10.93 -3.39 -21.01
C GLU A 30 -12.40 -2.97 -21.06
N TRP A 31 -12.86 -2.26 -20.03
CA TRP A 31 -14.25 -1.81 -19.97
C TRP A 31 -14.59 -0.78 -21.04
N LEU A 32 -13.68 0.17 -21.30
CA LEU A 32 -13.91 1.24 -22.27
C LEU A 32 -13.79 0.75 -23.72
N VAL A 33 -12.74 -0.01 -24.04
CA VAL A 33 -12.39 -0.41 -25.41
C VAL A 33 -13.12 -1.67 -25.83
N ASN A 34 -13.08 -2.72 -25.02
CA ASN A 34 -13.64 -4.01 -25.41
C ASN A 34 -15.13 -4.10 -25.05
N GLN A 35 -15.52 -3.59 -23.88
CA GLN A 35 -16.91 -3.63 -23.43
C GLN A 35 -17.73 -2.39 -23.81
N HIS A 36 -17.14 -1.39 -24.48
CA HIS A 36 -17.83 -0.20 -24.98
C HIS A 36 -18.65 0.53 -23.90
N GLY A 37 -18.20 0.51 -22.63
CA GLY A 37 -18.92 1.13 -21.52
C GLY A 37 -20.18 0.38 -21.08
N ARG A 38 -20.29 -0.93 -21.36
CA ARG A 38 -21.46 -1.74 -20.98
C ARG A 38 -21.76 -1.65 -19.49
N ARG A 39 -23.05 -1.53 -19.17
CA ARG A 39 -23.58 -1.58 -17.80
C ARG A 39 -23.66 -3.02 -17.29
N TYR A 40 -23.12 -3.28 -16.11
CA TYR A 40 -23.19 -4.60 -15.48
C TYR A 40 -24.48 -4.75 -14.67
N PRO A 41 -25.10 -5.96 -14.63
CA PRO A 41 -26.29 -6.23 -13.80
C PRO A 41 -25.98 -6.20 -12.30
N THR A 42 -24.71 -6.30 -11.89
CA THR A 42 -24.27 -6.17 -10.50
C THR A 42 -24.16 -4.73 -10.03
N MET A 43 -24.25 -3.77 -10.95
CA MET A 43 -24.11 -2.33 -10.72
C MET A 43 -25.36 -1.74 -10.06
N ASN A 44 -25.20 -0.72 -9.21
CA ASN A 44 -26.33 -0.02 -8.60
C ASN A 44 -27.18 0.64 -9.70
N GLU A 45 -28.50 0.69 -9.53
CA GLU A 45 -29.45 1.27 -10.50
C GLU A 45 -29.21 2.78 -10.73
N GLU A 46 -28.65 3.46 -9.74
CA GLU A 46 -28.34 4.90 -9.81
C GLU A 46 -26.94 5.21 -10.36
N ALA A 47 -26.04 4.21 -10.46
CA ALA A 47 -24.68 4.44 -10.92
C ALA A 47 -24.64 4.52 -12.45
N ASN A 48 -24.05 5.58 -13.02
CA ASN A 48 -23.86 5.73 -14.47
C ASN A 48 -22.51 5.20 -14.96
N ILE A 49 -21.55 4.97 -14.05
CA ILE A 49 -20.20 4.48 -14.37
C ILE A 49 -19.98 3.16 -13.62
N ALA A 50 -19.40 2.18 -14.32
CA ALA A 50 -19.06 0.90 -13.71
C ALA A 50 -17.93 1.06 -12.69
N TYR A 51 -18.16 0.61 -11.45
CA TYR A 51 -17.08 0.48 -10.48
C TYR A 51 -16.03 -0.51 -11.01
N ILE A 52 -14.75 -0.20 -10.77
CA ILE A 52 -13.63 -1.06 -11.17
C ILE A 52 -13.76 -2.47 -10.55
N SER A 53 -14.33 -2.57 -9.35
CA SER A 53 -14.64 -3.85 -8.71
C SER A 53 -15.68 -4.68 -9.47
N ASN A 54 -16.60 -4.06 -10.23
CA ASN A 54 -17.53 -4.78 -11.09
C ASN A 54 -16.81 -5.35 -12.33
N VAL A 55 -15.90 -4.56 -12.92
CA VAL A 55 -15.08 -4.99 -14.06
C VAL A 55 -14.11 -6.11 -13.64
N GLY A 56 -13.47 -5.95 -12.48
CA GLY A 56 -12.58 -6.94 -11.89
C GLY A 56 -13.27 -8.20 -11.40
N ALA A 57 -14.60 -8.22 -11.23
CA ALA A 57 -15.35 -9.42 -10.86
C ALA A 57 -15.79 -10.29 -12.08
N ASP A 58 -15.67 -9.72 -13.28
CA ASP A 58 -16.05 -10.34 -14.56
C ASP A 58 -14.89 -11.16 -15.15
N ARG A 59 -14.64 -11.10 -16.47
CA ARG A 59 -13.64 -11.91 -17.17
C ARG A 59 -12.20 -11.69 -16.69
N LEU A 60 -11.87 -10.49 -16.20
CA LEU A 60 -10.53 -10.10 -15.75
C LEU A 60 -10.27 -10.33 -14.25
N GLN A 61 -11.07 -11.18 -13.60
CA GLN A 61 -10.82 -11.52 -12.19
C GLN A 61 -9.41 -12.07 -11.91
N PRO A 62 -8.83 -12.96 -12.74
CA PRO A 62 -7.46 -13.42 -12.50
C PRO A 62 -6.45 -12.27 -12.51
N LEU A 63 -6.62 -11.30 -13.41
CA LEU A 63 -5.75 -10.11 -13.47
C LEU A 63 -5.88 -9.27 -12.20
N PHE A 64 -7.12 -9.08 -11.71
CA PHE A 64 -7.38 -8.33 -10.49
C PHE A 64 -6.76 -8.99 -9.26
N ILE A 65 -6.92 -10.31 -9.11
CA ILE A 65 -6.33 -11.06 -8.00
C ILE A 65 -4.79 -11.00 -8.04
N VAL A 66 -4.19 -11.27 -9.20
CA VAL A 66 -2.72 -11.23 -9.35
C VAL A 66 -2.17 -9.84 -9.09
N GLY A 67 -2.81 -8.79 -9.63
CA GLY A 67 -2.39 -7.41 -9.41
C GLY A 67 -2.51 -6.98 -7.94
N CYS A 68 -3.58 -7.36 -7.24
CA CYS A 68 -3.75 -7.14 -5.80
C CYS A 68 -2.65 -7.85 -4.99
N VAL A 69 -2.40 -9.13 -5.25
CA VAL A 69 -1.37 -9.91 -4.55
C VAL A 69 0.03 -9.31 -4.78
N LEU A 70 0.39 -9.02 -6.02
CA LEU A 70 1.69 -8.45 -6.35
C LEU A 70 1.87 -7.07 -5.69
N THR A 71 0.88 -6.19 -5.81
CA THR A 71 0.91 -4.86 -5.17
C THR A 71 1.14 -4.98 -3.67
N SER A 72 0.31 -5.77 -2.98
CA SER A 72 0.41 -5.92 -1.52
C SER A 72 1.74 -6.52 -1.08
N VAL A 73 2.24 -7.55 -1.77
CA VAL A 73 3.54 -8.15 -1.43
C VAL A 73 4.67 -7.17 -1.59
N PHE A 74 4.71 -6.41 -2.70
CA PHE A 74 5.75 -5.41 -2.91
C PHE A 74 5.65 -4.24 -1.93
N LEU A 75 4.44 -3.85 -1.55
CA LEU A 75 4.22 -2.83 -0.54
C LEU A 75 4.69 -3.28 0.85
N ASP A 76 4.33 -4.50 1.27
CA ASP A 76 4.78 -5.06 2.55
C ASP A 76 6.30 -5.25 2.58
N LEU A 77 6.90 -5.72 1.47
CA LEU A 77 8.35 -5.79 1.31
C LEU A 77 9.02 -4.40 1.44
N ALA A 78 8.37 -3.33 0.99
CA ALA A 78 8.87 -1.98 1.20
C ALA A 78 8.96 -1.64 2.70
N PHE A 79 7.90 -1.89 3.47
CA PHE A 79 7.90 -1.69 4.94
C PHE A 79 8.94 -2.56 5.65
N PHE A 80 9.06 -3.84 5.28
CA PHE A 80 10.09 -4.73 5.84
C PHE A 80 11.50 -4.25 5.49
N SER A 81 11.72 -3.81 4.25
CA SER A 81 13.02 -3.30 3.82
C SER A 81 13.42 -2.05 4.58
N GLU A 82 12.48 -1.16 4.89
CA GLU A 82 12.71 0.03 5.69
C GLU A 82 13.16 -0.35 7.11
N ARG A 83 12.42 -1.27 7.76
CA ARG A 83 12.75 -1.74 9.10
C ARG A 83 14.12 -2.41 9.16
N TRP A 84 14.45 -3.23 8.16
CA TRP A 84 15.73 -3.92 8.02
C TRP A 84 16.90 -2.94 7.83
N LEU A 85 16.71 -1.92 6.97
CA LEU A 85 17.71 -0.87 6.73
C LEU A 85 17.96 0.00 7.97
N ARG A 86 16.91 0.28 8.75
CA ARG A 86 17.03 0.98 10.06
C ARG A 86 17.81 0.14 11.07
N HIS A 87 17.63 -1.18 11.09
CA HIS A 87 18.38 -2.07 11.98
C HIS A 87 19.86 -2.21 11.58
N ASN A 88 20.17 -2.21 10.28
CA ASN A 88 21.53 -2.30 9.77
C ASN A 88 22.30 -0.97 9.76
N GLY A 89 21.74 0.10 10.36
CA GLY A 89 22.37 1.41 10.44
C GLY A 89 22.50 2.15 9.10
N ARG A 90 21.78 1.72 8.06
CA ARG A 90 21.76 2.41 6.75
C ARG A 90 20.70 3.52 6.68
N LEU A 91 19.68 3.46 7.54
CA LEU A 91 18.69 4.50 7.77
C LEU A 91 18.81 5.02 9.20
N VAL A 92 18.35 6.25 9.45
CA VAL A 92 18.39 6.87 10.79
C VAL A 92 17.65 5.97 11.78
N PRO A 93 18.33 5.50 12.84
CA PRO A 93 17.72 4.60 13.81
C PRO A 93 16.66 5.34 14.62
N ASN A 94 15.61 4.64 15.00
CA ASN A 94 14.55 5.17 15.84
C ASN A 94 15.09 5.32 17.26
N VAL A 95 15.33 6.56 17.69
CA VAL A 95 15.93 6.89 18.98
C VAL A 95 14.88 6.84 20.10
N SER A 96 13.63 7.18 19.80
CA SER A 96 12.54 7.20 20.78
C SER A 96 11.67 5.95 20.74
N LEU A 97 11.12 5.57 21.90
CA LEU A 97 10.14 4.48 22.02
C LEU A 97 8.91 4.74 21.13
N GLY A 98 8.48 6.00 21.04
CA GLY A 98 7.34 6.40 20.21
C GLY A 98 7.56 6.17 18.71
N GLU A 99 8.75 6.44 18.17
CA GLU A 99 9.08 6.12 16.77
C GLU A 99 9.06 4.62 16.51
N LYS A 100 9.55 3.81 17.45
CA LYS A 100 9.50 2.34 17.33
C LYS A 100 8.07 1.83 17.30
N ILE A 101 7.20 2.36 18.17
CA ILE A 101 5.78 1.97 18.22
C ILE A 101 5.08 2.39 16.93
N LEU A 102 5.27 3.62 16.44
CA LEU A 102 4.67 4.10 15.19
C LEU A 102 5.09 3.24 13.99
N SER A 103 6.36 2.85 13.92
CA SER A 103 6.90 1.98 12.86
C SER A 103 6.33 0.56 12.91
N ILE A 104 6.14 0.00 14.10
CA ILE A 104 5.50 -1.32 14.25
C ILE A 104 4.01 -1.23 13.87
N LEU A 105 3.34 -0.16 14.32
CA LEU A 105 1.92 0.03 14.08
C LEU A 105 1.62 0.25 12.59
N SER A 106 2.45 1.02 11.89
CA SER A 106 2.32 1.19 10.43
C SER A 106 2.42 -0.15 9.69
N MET A 107 3.36 -1.02 10.09
CA MET A 107 3.54 -2.35 9.49
C MET A 107 2.36 -3.29 9.79
N VAL A 108 1.83 -3.28 11.02
CA VAL A 108 0.64 -4.08 11.38
C VAL A 108 -0.57 -3.64 10.56
N PHE A 109 -0.83 -2.34 10.45
CA PHE A 109 -1.94 -1.82 9.65
C PHE A 109 -1.75 -2.05 8.15
N ALA A 110 -0.51 -2.05 7.64
CA ALA A 110 -0.22 -2.44 6.26
C ALA A 110 -0.60 -3.90 6.00
N ILE A 111 -0.24 -4.83 6.89
CA ILE A 111 -0.62 -6.25 6.79
C ILE A 111 -2.15 -6.41 6.83
N VAL A 112 -2.84 -5.67 7.70
CA VAL A 112 -4.32 -5.66 7.74
C VAL A 112 -4.88 -5.17 6.41
N GLY A 113 -4.29 -4.12 5.83
CA GLY A 113 -4.63 -3.61 4.49
C GLY A 113 -4.41 -4.65 3.39
N THR A 114 -3.30 -5.40 3.45
CA THR A 114 -2.97 -6.50 2.53
C THR A 114 -3.99 -7.63 2.60
N VAL A 115 -4.36 -8.07 3.81
CA VAL A 115 -5.41 -9.08 3.99
C VAL A 115 -6.74 -8.58 3.41
N GLY A 116 -7.10 -7.31 3.69
CA GLY A 116 -8.28 -6.68 3.09
C GLY A 116 -8.26 -6.69 1.56
N LEU A 117 -7.13 -6.36 0.94
CA LEU A 117 -6.97 -6.31 -0.51
C LEU A 117 -7.02 -7.69 -1.18
N ILE A 118 -6.39 -8.70 -0.58
CA ILE A 118 -6.44 -10.05 -1.13
C ILE A 118 -7.87 -10.60 -0.99
N CYS A 119 -8.50 -10.45 0.18
CA CYS A 119 -9.87 -10.90 0.38
C CYS A 119 -10.85 -10.21 -0.57
N LEU A 120 -10.78 -8.88 -0.75
CA LEU A 120 -11.70 -8.18 -1.66
C LEU A 120 -11.54 -8.62 -3.12
N SER A 121 -10.33 -9.05 -3.53
CA SER A 121 -10.08 -9.56 -4.88
C SER A 121 -10.75 -10.92 -5.15
N ILE A 122 -10.94 -11.72 -4.10
CA ILE A 122 -11.55 -13.05 -4.17
C ILE A 122 -13.07 -12.95 -4.07
N PHE A 123 -13.59 -12.13 -3.14
CA PHE A 123 -15.02 -12.00 -2.90
C PHE A 123 -15.70 -11.09 -3.94
N LYS A 124 -16.40 -11.72 -4.90
CA LYS A 124 -17.12 -11.02 -5.98
C LYS A 124 -18.32 -10.19 -5.51
N THR A 125 -18.55 -9.06 -6.19
CA THR A 125 -19.69 -8.13 -6.07
C THR A 125 -21.06 -8.70 -6.48
N GLY A 126 -21.19 -10.01 -6.70
CA GLY A 126 -22.47 -10.67 -7.03
C GLY A 126 -23.17 -11.27 -5.81
N LYS A 127 -22.51 -12.24 -5.16
CA LYS A 127 -23.09 -13.05 -4.07
C LYS A 127 -22.84 -12.48 -2.67
N TYR A 128 -21.76 -11.70 -2.49
CA TYR A 128 -21.31 -11.22 -1.18
C TYR A 128 -20.98 -9.72 -1.19
N LYS A 129 -21.89 -8.87 -1.70
CA LYS A 129 -21.70 -7.41 -1.80
C LYS A 129 -21.31 -6.75 -0.47
N VAL A 130 -21.96 -7.13 0.62
CA VAL A 130 -21.68 -6.61 1.98
C VAL A 130 -20.24 -6.94 2.39
N LEU A 131 -19.82 -8.19 2.19
CA LEU A 131 -18.49 -8.66 2.56
C LEU A 131 -17.40 -7.99 1.71
N HIS A 132 -17.64 -7.84 0.41
CA HIS A 132 -16.75 -7.10 -0.48
C HIS A 132 -16.57 -5.65 -0.02
N ASN A 133 -17.65 -4.96 0.31
CA ASN A 133 -17.60 -3.57 0.79
C ASN A 133 -16.91 -3.44 2.15
N LEU A 134 -17.06 -4.44 3.03
CA LEU A 134 -16.34 -4.49 4.31
C LEU A 134 -14.82 -4.63 4.08
N PHE A 135 -14.40 -5.54 3.20
CA PHE A 135 -12.98 -5.70 2.87
C PHE A 135 -12.40 -4.50 2.11
N LEU A 136 -13.20 -3.82 1.29
CA LEU A 136 -12.83 -2.54 0.69
C LEU A 136 -12.56 -1.48 1.77
N GLY A 137 -13.44 -1.38 2.77
CA GLY A 137 -13.24 -0.51 3.93
C GLY A 137 -11.99 -0.88 4.74
N LEU A 138 -11.75 -2.19 4.94
CA LEU A 138 -10.58 -2.69 5.66
C LEU A 138 -9.26 -2.38 4.93
N PHE A 139 -9.23 -2.58 3.61
CA PHE A 139 -8.11 -2.23 2.74
C PHE A 139 -7.78 -0.73 2.80
N ILE A 140 -8.79 0.11 2.55
CA ILE A 140 -8.62 1.58 2.54
C ILE A 140 -8.21 2.06 3.93
N GLY A 141 -8.95 1.68 4.96
CA GLY A 141 -8.67 2.07 6.34
C GLY A 141 -7.29 1.59 6.80
N GLY A 142 -6.94 0.33 6.53
CA GLY A 142 -5.65 -0.26 6.89
C GLY A 142 -4.47 0.51 6.30
N TYR A 143 -4.45 0.72 4.98
CA TYR A 143 -3.34 1.44 4.35
C TYR A 143 -3.34 2.94 4.66
N LEU A 144 -4.50 3.59 4.83
CA LEU A 144 -4.54 5.00 5.24
C LEU A 144 -3.99 5.20 6.66
N ILE A 145 -4.41 4.36 7.60
CA ILE A 145 -3.92 4.43 8.99
C ILE A 145 -2.41 4.12 9.02
N SER A 146 -1.97 3.12 8.24
CA SER A 146 -0.55 2.83 8.06
C SER A 146 0.23 4.05 7.53
N ALA A 147 -0.29 4.72 6.49
CA ALA A 147 0.29 5.92 5.90
C ALA A 147 0.38 7.09 6.90
N VAL A 148 -0.63 7.26 7.76
CA VAL A 148 -0.59 8.29 8.82
C VAL A 148 0.52 7.98 9.83
N PHE A 149 0.68 6.73 10.25
CA PHE A 149 1.71 6.35 11.22
C PHE A 149 3.12 6.48 10.67
N ILE A 150 3.37 6.06 9.43
CA ILE A 150 4.68 6.22 8.79
C ILE A 150 5.00 7.72 8.60
N CYS A 151 4.07 8.54 8.11
CA CYS A 151 4.28 9.98 7.99
C CYS A 151 4.57 10.64 9.35
N SER A 152 3.85 10.24 10.40
CA SER A 152 4.07 10.72 11.76
C SER A 152 5.44 10.30 12.30
N GLU A 153 5.90 9.09 12.00
CA GLU A 153 7.24 8.61 12.32
C GLU A 153 8.31 9.48 11.63
N TYR A 154 8.18 9.70 10.32
CA TYR A 154 9.12 10.54 9.55
C TYR A 154 9.19 11.98 10.08
N GLN A 155 8.05 12.57 10.45
CA GLN A 155 8.03 13.90 11.05
C GLN A 155 8.76 13.95 12.41
N ARG A 156 8.61 12.93 13.26
CA ARG A 156 9.28 12.86 14.57
C ARG A 156 10.78 12.66 14.43
N LEU A 157 11.20 11.78 13.52
CA LEU A 157 12.61 11.56 13.19
C LEU A 157 13.28 12.84 12.68
N GLY A 158 12.59 13.60 11.81
CA GLY A 158 13.10 14.88 11.31
C GLY A 158 13.37 15.90 12.41
N LYS A 159 12.44 16.01 13.39
CA LYS A 159 12.62 16.89 14.55
C LYS A 159 13.77 16.42 15.45
N SER A 160 13.86 15.13 15.73
CA SER A 160 14.92 14.57 16.58
C SER A 160 16.32 14.77 15.98
N MET A 161 16.47 14.55 14.66
CA MET A 161 17.72 14.77 13.96
C MET A 161 18.14 16.25 13.98
N TYR A 162 17.19 17.16 13.79
CA TYR A 162 17.46 18.60 13.87
C TYR A 162 17.96 19.03 15.26
N THR A 163 17.33 18.53 16.33
CA THR A 163 17.77 18.82 17.70
C THR A 163 19.17 18.28 18.01
N LEU A 164 19.48 17.05 17.57
CA LEU A 164 20.82 16.47 17.73
C LEU A 164 21.88 17.28 16.98
N TYR A 165 21.60 17.70 15.75
CA TYR A 165 22.50 18.52 14.96
C TYR A 165 22.82 19.86 15.65
N LEU A 166 21.81 20.55 16.17
CA LEU A 166 22.00 21.79 16.94
C LEU A 166 22.84 21.58 18.21
N SER A 167 22.67 20.44 18.88
CA SER A 167 23.46 20.13 20.09
C SER A 167 24.96 19.96 19.80
N HIS A 168 25.32 19.40 18.64
CA HIS A 168 26.72 19.28 18.21
C HIS A 168 27.32 20.61 17.73
N LEU A 169 26.51 21.53 17.22
CA LEU A 169 26.97 22.89 16.88
C LEU A 169 27.22 23.76 18.10
N ASN A 170 26.51 23.52 19.21
CA ASN A 170 26.59 24.33 20.43
C ASN A 170 27.56 23.78 21.49
N THR A 171 28.25 22.66 21.24
CA THR A 171 29.33 22.18 22.11
C THR A 171 30.61 22.97 21.85
N PRO A 172 31.10 23.80 22.80
CA PRO A 172 32.40 24.44 22.65
C PRO A 172 33.51 23.38 22.65
N LEU A 173 34.53 23.59 21.80
CA LEU A 173 35.75 22.76 21.70
C LEU A 173 36.48 22.64 23.05
#